data_AF-A0A1W9WRA4-F1
#
_entry.id   AF-A0A1W9WRA4-F1
#
_cell.length_a   1.000
_cell.length_b   1.000
_cell.length_c   1.000
_cell.angle_alpha   90.00
_cell.angle_beta   90.00
_cell.angle_gamma   90.00
#
_symmetry.space_group_name_H-M   'P 1'
#
loop_
_entity.id
_entity.type
_entity.pdbx_description
1 polymer ?
#
loop_
_entity_poly.entity_id
_entity_poly.type
_entity_poly.pdbx_seq_one_letter_code
_entity_poly.pdbx_strand_id
1 'polypeptide(L)'
;MASKSFQNGQEMVEEVISFYLYLAGHSPDLFMLLHRHDAYELAQANPVCREYLEDTYNGLVDIFEKAVSLGKRDGSIGPVPARKTALILFTLTDGLVRFNSYNLYNAGALTSELISCCKRMLANV
;
A
#
# COMPACT_ATOMS: atom_id res chain seq x y z
N MET A 1 -1.79 16.78 -13.46
CA MET A 1 -2.64 15.62 -13.12
C MET A 1 -3.98 16.15 -12.64
N ALA A 2 -5.09 15.71 -13.24
CA ALA A 2 -6.41 16.12 -12.79
C ALA A 2 -6.58 15.76 -11.30
N SER A 3 -7.08 16.69 -10.48
CA SER A 3 -7.41 16.43 -9.09
C SER A 3 -8.59 15.45 -9.06
N LYS A 4 -8.30 14.16 -8.91
CA LYS A 4 -9.34 13.16 -8.67
C LYS A 4 -9.97 13.51 -7.31
N SER A 5 -11.26 13.80 -7.32
CA SER A 5 -12.02 14.02 -6.10
C SER A 5 -12.56 12.67 -5.63
N PHE A 6 -12.48 12.42 -4.33
CA PHE A 6 -13.02 11.23 -3.68
C PHE A 6 -14.22 11.65 -2.85
N GLN A 7 -15.27 10.83 -2.82
CA GLN A 7 -16.47 11.07 -2.02
C GLN A 7 -16.18 10.99 -0.52
N ASN A 8 -15.29 10.06 -0.12
CA ASN A 8 -14.85 9.88 1.26
C ASN A 8 -13.50 9.15 1.33
N GLY A 9 -12.95 9.03 2.53
CA GLY A 9 -11.68 8.34 2.76
C GLY A 9 -11.72 6.84 2.51
N GLN A 10 -12.87 6.18 2.70
CA GLN A 10 -13.03 4.77 2.33
C GLN A 10 -12.82 4.55 0.82
N GLU A 11 -13.43 5.37 -0.05
CA GLU A 11 -13.18 5.35 -1.49
C GLU A 11 -11.71 5.68 -1.81
N MET A 12 -11.12 6.64 -1.11
CA MET A 12 -9.71 6.97 -1.27
C MET A 12 -8.80 5.78 -0.97
N VAL A 13 -9.11 4.95 0.05
CA VAL A 13 -8.35 3.72 0.32
C VAL A 13 -8.46 2.73 -0.85
N GLU A 14 -9.67 2.52 -1.37
CA GLU A 14 -9.90 1.62 -2.51
C GLU A 14 -9.10 2.08 -3.75
N GLU A 15 -9.05 3.39 -3.99
CA GLU A 15 -8.23 3.97 -5.05
C GLU A 15 -6.73 3.81 -4.79
N VAL A 16 -6.24 4.07 -3.57
CA VAL A 16 -4.81 3.92 -3.25
C VAL A 16 -4.33 2.49 -3.49
N ILE A 17 -5.13 1.49 -3.11
CA ILE A 17 -4.85 0.08 -3.39
C ILE A 17 -4.78 -0.15 -4.91
N SER A 18 -5.81 0.30 -5.64
CA SER A 18 -5.90 0.12 -7.09
C SER A 18 -4.75 0.81 -7.83
N PHE A 19 -4.38 2.02 -7.41
CA PHE A 19 -3.29 2.79 -7.97
C PHE A 19 -1.93 2.13 -7.72
N TYR A 20 -1.71 1.58 -6.52
CA TYR A 20 -0.48 0.86 -6.20
C TYR A 20 -0.32 -0.39 -7.08
N LEU A 21 -1.40 -1.19 -7.23
CA LEU A 21 -1.42 -2.36 -8.12
C LEU A 21 -1.21 -1.97 -9.59
N TYR A 22 -1.83 -0.87 -10.03
CA TYR A 22 -1.61 -0.31 -11.37
C TYR A 22 -0.14 0.07 -11.58
N LEU A 23 0.48 0.77 -10.63
CA LEU A 23 1.87 1.21 -10.70
C LEU A 23 2.81 0.01 -10.77
N ALA A 24 2.54 -1.04 -9.98
CA ALA A 24 3.29 -2.29 -10.02
C ALA A 24 3.21 -2.98 -11.40
N GLY A 25 2.04 -2.99 -12.02
CA GLY A 25 1.87 -3.54 -13.37
C GLY A 25 2.55 -2.70 -14.47
N HIS A 26 2.63 -1.37 -14.28
CA HIS A 26 3.22 -0.45 -15.26
C HIS A 26 4.73 -0.27 -15.11
N SER A 27 5.30 -0.57 -13.95
CA SER A 27 6.72 -0.39 -13.66
C SER A 27 7.30 -1.60 -12.92
N PRO A 28 7.21 -2.82 -13.50
CA PRO A 28 7.62 -4.04 -12.82
C PRO A 28 9.10 -4.02 -12.40
N ASP A 29 9.98 -3.39 -13.20
CA ASP A 29 11.41 -3.27 -12.89
C ASP A 29 11.68 -2.49 -11.60
N LEU A 30 10.91 -1.41 -11.35
CA LEU A 30 11.04 -0.63 -10.12
C LEU A 30 10.62 -1.43 -8.90
N PHE A 31 9.57 -2.24 -9.01
CA PHE A 31 9.10 -3.10 -7.92
C PHE A 31 10.06 -4.27 -7.68
N MET A 32 10.63 -4.85 -8.73
CA MET A 32 11.68 -5.86 -8.59
C MET A 32 12.92 -5.29 -7.89
N LEU A 33 13.26 -4.02 -8.12
CA LEU A 33 14.34 -3.35 -7.39
C LEU A 33 13.97 -3.14 -5.92
N LEU A 34 12.77 -2.62 -5.65
CA LEU A 34 12.25 -2.39 -4.30
C LEU A 34 12.19 -3.69 -3.47
N HIS A 35 11.87 -4.82 -4.10
CA HIS A 35 11.76 -6.13 -3.45
C HIS A 35 13.05 -6.94 -3.45
N ARG A 36 14.14 -6.45 -4.06
CA ARG A 36 15.39 -7.20 -4.17
C ARG A 36 16.03 -7.42 -2.81
N HIS A 37 16.32 -8.68 -2.50
CA HIS A 37 16.87 -9.08 -1.19
C HIS A 37 18.17 -8.35 -0.83
N ASP A 38 19.08 -8.19 -1.80
CA ASP A 38 20.37 -7.53 -1.62
C ASP A 38 20.25 -6.10 -1.06
N ALA A 39 19.17 -5.37 -1.40
CA ALA A 39 18.93 -4.03 -0.86
C ALA A 39 18.68 -4.08 0.66
N TYR A 40 17.97 -5.10 1.14
CA TYR A 40 17.73 -5.32 2.56
C TYR A 40 18.98 -5.81 3.29
N GLU A 41 19.77 -6.69 2.69
CA GLU A 41 21.05 -7.11 3.25
C GLU A 41 22.02 -5.93 3.39
N LEU A 42 22.11 -5.09 2.36
CA LEU A 42 22.94 -3.88 2.40
C LEU A 42 22.46 -2.90 3.49
N ALA A 43 21.15 -2.70 3.64
CA ALA A 43 20.57 -1.87 4.71
C ALA A 43 20.84 -2.40 6.12
N GLN A 44 21.15 -3.69 6.29
CA GLN A 44 21.57 -4.21 7.60
C GLN A 44 22.97 -3.72 7.98
N ALA A 45 23.89 -3.62 7.01
CA ALA A 45 25.27 -3.22 7.23
C ALA A 45 25.56 -1.72 6.97
N ASN A 46 24.69 -1.02 6.23
CA ASN A 46 24.88 0.37 5.84
C ASN A 46 23.71 1.26 6.33
N PRO A 47 23.92 2.11 7.35
CA PRO A 47 22.89 2.99 7.91
C PRO A 47 22.29 3.98 6.90
N VAL A 48 23.08 4.50 5.96
CA VAL A 48 22.59 5.42 4.93
C VAL A 48 21.65 4.70 3.96
N CYS A 49 22.01 3.47 3.58
CA CYS A 49 21.12 2.65 2.76
C CYS A 49 19.82 2.30 3.50
N ARG A 50 19.90 2.06 4.81
CA ARG A 50 18.71 1.84 5.65
C ARG A 50 17.79 3.04 5.67
N GLU A 51 18.33 4.24 5.87
CA GLU A 51 17.56 5.48 5.88
C GLU A 51 16.80 5.68 4.57
N TYR A 52 17.46 5.52 3.42
CA TYR A 52 16.78 5.61 2.12
C TYR A 52 15.67 4.57 1.93
N LEU A 53 15.89 3.34 2.42
CA LEU A 53 14.88 2.29 2.34
C LEU A 53 13.68 2.62 3.24
N GLU A 54 13.94 3.04 4.49
CA GLU A 54 12.92 3.45 5.45
C GLU A 54 12.11 4.64 4.93
N ASP A 55 12.75 5.67 4.38
CA ASP A 55 12.09 6.84 3.81
C ASP A 55 11.20 6.47 2.62
N THR A 56 11.67 5.56 1.76
CA THR A 56 10.89 5.06 0.63
C THR A 56 9.62 4.37 1.13
N TYR A 57 9.76 3.43 2.07
CA TYR A 57 8.62 2.71 2.64
C TYR A 57 7.69 3.62 3.45
N ASN A 58 8.23 4.57 4.20
CA ASN A 58 7.44 5.55 4.93
C ASN A 58 6.59 6.39 3.98
N GLY A 59 7.16 6.87 2.88
CA GLY A 59 6.44 7.62 1.85
C GLY A 59 5.31 6.80 1.21
N LEU A 60 5.53 5.51 0.95
CA LEU A 60 4.47 4.63 0.45
C LEU A 60 3.32 4.47 1.47
N VAL A 61 3.66 4.26 2.75
CA VAL A 61 2.67 4.09 3.83
C VAL A 61 1.91 5.40 4.09
N ASP A 62 2.55 6.55 3.97
CA ASP A 62 1.93 7.88 4.16
C ASP A 62 0.73 8.09 3.22
N ILE A 63 0.78 7.54 2.01
CA ILE A 63 -0.31 7.62 1.04
C ILE A 63 -1.55 6.89 1.58
N PHE A 64 -1.37 5.70 2.14
CA PHE A 64 -2.45 4.94 2.79
C PHE A 64 -2.94 5.64 4.06
N GLU A 65 -2.02 6.16 4.88
CA GLU A 65 -2.36 6.85 6.13
C GLU A 65 -3.18 8.11 5.88
N LYS A 66 -2.91 8.85 4.81
CA LYS A 66 -3.71 10.01 4.40
C LYS A 66 -5.15 9.61 4.09
N ALA A 67 -5.36 8.50 3.38
CA ALA A 67 -6.69 7.98 3.07
C ALA A 67 -7.44 7.52 4.33
N VAL A 68 -6.77 6.77 5.20
CA VAL A 68 -7.35 6.33 6.49
C VAL A 68 -7.71 7.54 7.38
N SER A 69 -6.82 8.53 7.45
CA SER A 69 -7.04 9.75 8.24
C SER A 69 -8.18 10.61 7.68
N LEU A 70 -8.38 10.63 6.36
CA LEU A 70 -9.56 11.25 5.77
C LEU A 70 -10.82 10.48 6.18
N GLY A 71 -10.81 9.15 6.06
CA GLY A 71 -11.98 8.31 6.35
C GLY A 71 -12.42 8.39 7.81
N LYS A 72 -11.46 8.53 8.74
CA LYS A 72 -11.76 8.80 10.14
C LYS A 72 -12.42 10.17 10.37
N ARG A 73 -12.01 11.19 9.61
CA ARG A 73 -12.52 12.56 9.76
C ARG A 73 -13.91 12.72 9.16
N ASP A 74 -14.19 12.05 8.04
CA ASP A 74 -15.48 12.09 7.36
C ASP A 74 -16.46 11.00 7.84
N GLY A 75 -16.02 10.08 8.71
CA GLY A 75 -16.83 9.03 9.31
C GLY A 75 -17.00 7.78 8.45
N SER A 76 -16.34 7.69 7.30
CA SER A 76 -16.38 6.50 6.43
C SER A 76 -15.53 5.33 6.92
N ILE A 77 -14.60 5.56 7.86
CA ILE A 77 -13.74 4.54 8.51
C ILE A 77 -13.88 4.64 10.03
N GLY A 78 -13.94 3.50 10.71
CA GLY A 78 -14.05 3.40 12.17
C GLY A 78 -12.86 4.02 12.96
N PRO A 79 -12.90 4.02 14.30
CA PRO A 79 -11.92 4.67 15.18
C PRO A 79 -10.61 3.86 15.30
N VAL A 80 -9.92 3.66 14.17
CA VAL A 80 -8.68 2.87 14.09
C VAL A 80 -7.41 3.74 14.21
N PRO A 81 -6.26 3.18 14.63
CA PRO A 81 -4.99 3.90 14.60
C PRO A 81 -4.47 4.05 13.16
N ALA A 82 -4.47 5.27 12.62
CA ALA A 82 -4.25 5.52 11.19
C ALA A 82 -2.94 4.92 10.65
N ARG A 83 -1.79 5.21 11.28
CA ARG A 83 -0.49 4.66 10.89
C ARG A 83 -0.45 3.14 10.89
N LYS A 84 -0.95 2.51 11.96
CA LYS A 84 -0.91 1.04 12.09
C LYS A 84 -1.80 0.37 11.05
N THR A 85 -2.97 0.92 10.80
CA THR A 85 -3.89 0.46 9.77
C THR A 85 -3.29 0.64 8.37
N ALA A 86 -2.66 1.78 8.10
CA ALA A 86 -1.98 2.06 6.83
C ALA A 86 -0.86 1.05 6.55
N LEU A 87 -0.04 0.72 7.56
CA LEU A 87 0.99 -0.32 7.45
C LEU A 87 0.38 -1.67 7.06
N ILE A 88 -0.71 -2.09 7.70
CA ILE A 88 -1.38 -3.37 7.38
C ILE A 88 -1.93 -3.35 5.94
N LEU A 89 -2.63 -2.29 5.54
CA LEU A 89 -3.16 -2.14 4.18
C LEU A 89 -2.04 -2.19 3.14
N PHE A 90 -0.94 -1.49 3.41
CA PHE A 90 0.25 -1.49 2.57
C PHE A 90 0.83 -2.90 2.45
N THR A 91 1.08 -3.60 3.57
CA THR A 91 1.65 -4.95 3.56
C THR A 91 0.78 -5.95 2.81
N LEU A 92 -0.55 -5.91 2.98
CA LEU A 92 -1.47 -6.76 2.23
C LEU A 92 -1.36 -6.52 0.72
N THR A 93 -1.25 -5.26 0.32
CA THR A 93 -1.17 -4.86 -1.09
C THR A 93 0.21 -5.17 -1.70
N ASP A 94 1.30 -4.81 -1.01
CA ASP A 94 2.69 -5.07 -1.43
C ASP A 94 2.98 -6.57 -1.52
N GLY A 95 2.45 -7.37 -0.59
CA GLY A 95 2.60 -8.82 -0.63
C GLY A 95 1.99 -9.43 -1.89
N LEU A 96 0.83 -8.94 -2.31
CA LEU A 96 0.19 -9.37 -3.55
C LEU A 96 1.01 -8.97 -4.78
N VAL A 97 1.55 -7.75 -4.81
CA VAL A 97 2.47 -7.30 -5.87
C VAL A 97 3.70 -8.18 -5.94
N ARG A 98 4.34 -8.45 -4.80
CA ARG A 98 5.55 -9.26 -4.71
C ARG A 98 5.31 -10.66 -5.26
N PHE A 99 4.20 -11.30 -4.88
CA PHE A 99 3.83 -12.61 -5.41
C PHE A 99 3.60 -12.60 -6.93
N ASN A 100 3.05 -11.52 -7.46
CA ASN A 100 2.90 -11.33 -8.90
C ASN A 100 4.24 -11.16 -9.61
N SER A 101 5.13 -10.32 -9.06
CA SER A 101 6.47 -10.07 -9.61
C SER A 101 7.32 -11.34 -9.71
N TYR A 102 7.11 -12.30 -8.81
CA TYR A 102 7.79 -13.61 -8.85
C TYR A 102 6.95 -14.73 -9.51
N ASN A 103 5.86 -14.39 -10.19
CA ASN A 103 4.96 -15.33 -10.87
C ASN A 103 4.43 -16.47 -9.97
N LEU A 104 4.30 -16.22 -8.66
CA LEU A 104 3.79 -17.20 -7.71
C LEU A 104 2.25 -17.27 -7.73
N TYR A 105 1.61 -16.13 -7.99
CA TYR A 105 0.15 -16.01 -8.12
C TYR A 105 -0.20 -14.93 -9.15
N ASN A 106 -1.36 -15.07 -9.80
CA ASN A 106 -1.92 -14.01 -10.64
C ASN A 106 -2.60 -12.96 -9.75
N ALA A 107 -1.92 -11.84 -9.48
CA ALA A 107 -2.48 -10.78 -8.63
C ALA A 107 -3.74 -10.14 -9.20
N GLY A 108 -3.87 -10.07 -10.52
CA GLY A 108 -5.05 -9.52 -11.18
C GLY A 108 -6.34 -10.25 -10.77
N ALA A 109 -6.25 -11.53 -10.44
CA ALA A 109 -7.38 -12.34 -10.00
C ALA A 109 -7.79 -12.13 -8.53
N LEU A 110 -6.99 -11.40 -7.73
CA LEU A 110 -7.24 -11.19 -6.30
C LEU A 110 -7.52 -9.73 -5.93
N THR A 111 -7.47 -8.81 -6.90
CA THR A 111 -7.64 -7.37 -6.67
C THR A 111 -8.99 -7.05 -6.02
N SER A 112 -10.08 -7.61 -6.55
CA SER A 112 -11.44 -7.40 -6.02
C SER A 112 -11.59 -7.91 -4.57
N GLU A 113 -11.02 -9.07 -4.30
CA GLU A 113 -11.05 -9.75 -3.00
C GLU A 113 -10.23 -8.96 -1.97
N LEU A 114 -9.05 -8.47 -2.36
CA LEU A 114 -8.21 -7.62 -1.53
C LEU A 114 -8.96 -6.35 -1.13
N ILE A 115 -9.53 -5.62 -2.10
CA ILE A 115 -10.30 -4.40 -1.83
C ILE A 115 -11.50 -4.70 -0.92
N SER A 116 -12.23 -5.78 -1.18
CA SER A 116 -13.37 -6.20 -0.35
C SER A 116 -12.95 -6.52 1.09
N CYS A 117 -11.83 -7.21 1.28
CA CYS A 117 -11.26 -7.49 2.60
C CYS A 117 -10.85 -6.22 3.34
N CYS A 118 -10.10 -5.33 2.68
CA CYS A 118 -9.69 -4.04 3.25
C CYS A 118 -10.90 -3.19 3.67
N LYS A 119 -11.94 -3.14 2.84
CA LYS A 119 -13.19 -2.44 3.15
C LYS A 119 -13.87 -2.98 4.41
N ARG A 120 -14.01 -4.30 4.52
CA ARG A 120 -14.60 -4.94 5.73
C ARG A 120 -13.77 -4.66 6.98
N MET A 121 -12.44 -4.67 6.87
CA MET A 121 -11.54 -4.37 7.99
C MET A 121 -11.71 -2.93 8.51
N LEU A 122 -12.02 -1.99 7.62
CA LEU A 122 -12.13 -0.56 7.96
C LEU A 122 -13.53 -0.16 8.45
N ALA A 123 -14.57 -0.88 8.02
CA ALA A 123 -15.96 -0.62 8.39
C ALA A 123 -16.37 -1.23 9.75
N ASN A 124 -15.65 -2.25 10.24
CA ASN A 124 -16.05 -3.05 11.41
C ASN A 124 -15.15 -2.85 12.65
N VAL A 125 -14.98 -1.60 13.10
CA VAL A 125 -14.40 -1.31 14.42
C VAL A 125 -15.27 -0.29 15.15
#